data_AF-A0A1F7J6N8-F1
#
_entry.id   AF-A0A1F7J6N8-F1
#
_cell.length_a   1.000
_cell.length_b   1.000
_cell.length_c   1.000
_cell.angle_alpha   90.00
_cell.angle_beta   90.00
_cell.angle_gamma   90.00
#
_symmetry.space_group_name_H-M   'P 1'
#
loop_
_entity.id
_entity.type
_entity.pdbx_description
1 polymer ?
#
loop_
_entity_poly.entity_id
_entity_poly.type
_entity_poly.pdbx_seq_one_letter_code
_entity_poly.pdbx_strand_id
1 'polypeptide(L)'
;MKIKQRLKEDLKKYLFKKQEEEQNKVTIRSAYKLAEEELKSIVELFPELKGKEVAQIIDDSLIAGVVIQQGSKVRDLSLKSQLMSLEQRINEIA
;
A
#
# COMPACT_ATOMS: atom_id res chain seq x y z
N MET A 1 1.82 -35.04 8.16
CA MET A 1 2.87 -34.81 7.15
C MET A 1 4.14 -34.28 7.83
N LYS A 2 5.22 -35.07 7.91
CA LYS A 2 6.50 -34.63 8.50
C LYS A 2 7.31 -33.89 7.44
N ILE A 3 7.14 -32.57 7.35
CA ILE A 3 8.03 -31.71 6.58
C ILE A 3 9.45 -31.86 7.16
N LYS A 4 10.44 -32.18 6.33
CA LYS A 4 11.85 -32.30 6.75
C LYS A 4 12.30 -30.98 7.39
N GLN A 5 12.94 -31.03 8.56
CA GLN A 5 13.36 -29.87 9.36
C GLN A 5 14.07 -28.79 8.51
N ARG A 6 15.00 -29.20 7.64
CA ARG A 6 15.73 -28.32 6.72
C ARG A 6 14.82 -27.53 5.78
N LEU A 7 13.81 -28.18 5.20
CA LEU A 7 12.87 -27.53 4.28
C LEU A 7 12.05 -26.45 4.99
N LYS A 8 11.72 -26.64 6.27
CA LYS A 8 11.06 -25.62 7.09
C LYS A 8 11.95 -24.40 7.32
N GLU A 9 13.24 -24.62 7.61
CA GLU A 9 14.19 -23.53 7.84
C GLU A 9 14.47 -22.73 6.57
N ASP A 10 14.64 -23.40 5.43
CA ASP A 10 14.86 -22.75 4.14
C ASP A 10 13.65 -21.93 3.70
N LEU A 11 12.44 -22.47 3.87
CA LEU A 11 11.21 -21.76 3.58
C LEU A 11 11.04 -20.54 4.48
N LYS A 12 11.34 -20.68 5.77
CA LYS A 12 11.29 -19.56 6.73
C LYS A 12 12.22 -18.43 6.30
N LYS A 13 13.48 -18.75 5.96
CA LYS A 13 14.47 -17.75 5.47
C LYS A 13 14.00 -17.06 4.19
N TYR A 14 13.48 -17.82 3.23
CA TYR A 14 12.95 -17.28 1.98
C TYR A 14 11.80 -16.29 2.23
N LEU A 15 10.83 -16.67 3.08
CA LEU A 15 9.69 -15.82 3.40
C LEU A 15 10.10 -14.54 4.12
N PHE A 16 11.02 -14.62 5.09
CA PHE A 16 11.53 -13.42 5.77
C PHE A 16 12.22 -12.46 4.81
N LYS A 17 13.10 -12.97 3.94
CA LYS A 17 13.79 -12.14 2.96
C LYS A 17 12.80 -11.45 2.01
N LYS A 18 11.80 -12.20 1.52
CA LYS A 18 10.77 -11.65 0.64
C LYS A 18 9.92 -10.58 1.33
N GLN A 19 9.56 -10.79 2.59
CA GLN A 19 8.79 -9.84 3.38
C GLN A 19 9.57 -8.56 3.68
N GLU A 20 10.89 -8.64 3.85
CA GLU A 20 11.77 -7.49 4.04
C GLU A 20 11.89 -6.68 2.74
N GLU A 21 12.09 -7.34 1.60
CA GLU A 21 12.10 -6.71 0.27
C GLU A 21 10.76 -6.01 -0.05
N GLU A 22 9.62 -6.63 0.26
CA GLU A 22 8.30 -6.03 0.05
C GLU A 22 8.02 -4.85 0.98
N GLN A 23 8.53 -4.87 2.21
CA GLN A 23 8.38 -3.74 3.13
C GLN A 23 9.23 -2.53 2.73
N ASN A 24 10.28 -2.73 1.94
CA ASN A 24 11.13 -1.65 1.45
C ASN A 24 10.57 -0.94 0.20
N LYS A 25 9.56 -1.55 -0.44
CA LYS A 25 8.87 -1.00 -1.60
C LYS A 25 7.56 -0.36 -1.18
N VAL A 26 7.35 0.88 -1.62
CA VAL A 26 6.13 1.65 -1.42
C VAL A 26 5.54 1.92 -2.79
N THR A 27 4.28 1.60 -2.98
CA THR A 27 3.53 1.92 -4.20
C THR A 27 2.50 2.98 -3.85
N ILE A 28 2.54 4.12 -4.54
CA ILE A 28 1.52 5.17 -4.43
C ILE A 28 0.70 5.13 -5.71
N ARG A 29 -0.61 4.94 -5.55
CA ARG A 29 -1.58 5.01 -6.65
C ARG A 29 -2.36 6.31 -6.58
N SER A 30 -2.46 6.99 -7.71
CA SER A 30 -3.16 8.26 -7.83
C SER A 30 -3.81 8.39 -9.20
N ALA A 31 -4.82 9.26 -9.32
CA ALA A 31 -5.51 9.53 -10.59
C ALA A 31 -4.61 10.20 -11.65
N TYR A 32 -3.47 10.75 -11.23
CA TYR A 32 -2.50 11.43 -12.07
C TYR A 32 -1.09 11.24 -11.52
N LYS A 33 -0.08 11.60 -12.31
CA LYS A 33 1.32 11.55 -11.88
C LYS A 33 1.61 12.64 -10.86
N LEU A 34 2.02 12.25 -9.65
CA LEU A 34 2.32 13.19 -8.57
C LEU A 34 3.65 13.90 -8.85
N ALA A 35 3.67 15.21 -8.63
CA ALA A 35 4.90 16.00 -8.68
C ALA A 35 5.83 15.62 -7.52
N GLU A 36 7.12 15.93 -7.64
CA GLU A 36 8.09 15.65 -6.58
C GLU A 36 7.75 16.35 -5.26
N GLU A 37 7.17 17.55 -5.32
CA GLU A 37 6.74 18.31 -4.15
C GLU A 37 5.60 17.60 -3.41
N GLU A 38 4.62 17.07 -4.14
CA GLU A 38 3.50 16.31 -3.58
C GLU A 38 3.99 15.00 -2.95
N LEU A 39 4.92 14.30 -3.61
CA LEU A 39 5.55 13.11 -3.04
C LEU A 39 6.29 13.42 -1.75
N LYS A 40 7.04 14.53 -1.70
CA LYS A 40 7.72 14.97 -0.49
C LYS A 40 6.72 15.21 0.64
N SER A 41 5.62 15.93 0.37
CA SER A 41 4.57 16.14 1.36
C SER A 41 3.94 14.83 1.85
N ILE A 42 3.72 13.86 0.97
CA ILE A 42 3.22 12.52 1.36
C ILE A 42 4.24 11.81 2.27
N VAL A 43 5.52 11.82 1.92
CA VAL A 43 6.57 11.18 2.74
C VAL A 43 6.75 11.88 4.10
N GLU A 44 6.51 13.19 4.18
CA GLU A 44 6.48 13.92 5.45
C GLU A 44 5.30 13.52 6.34
N LEU A 45 4.11 13.34 5.76
CA LEU A 45 2.92 12.87 6.45
C LEU A 45 3.04 11.41 6.94
N PHE A 46 3.84 10.60 6.25
CA PHE A 46 4.06 9.19 6.58
C PHE A 46 5.56 8.90 6.79
N PRO A 47 6.09 9.15 8.00
CA PRO A 47 7.51 8.98 8.31
C PRO A 47 8.05 7.57 8.03
N GLU A 48 7.20 6.55 8.09
CA GLU A 48 7.54 5.16 7.79
C GLU A 48 7.83 4.87 6.30
N LEU A 49 7.59 5.86 5.42
CA LEU A 49 7.96 5.82 4.00
C LEU A 49 9.36 6.41 3.76
N LYS A 50 9.96 7.10 4.74
CA LYS A 50 11.29 7.70 4.57
C LYS A 50 12.35 6.64 4.31
N GLY A 51 13.18 6.88 3.29
CA GLY A 51 14.28 5.97 2.90
C GLY A 51 13.83 4.72 2.14
N LYS A 52 12.55 4.61 1.77
CA LYS A 52 12.01 3.49 0.99
C LYS A 52 11.89 3.83 -0.48
N GLU A 53 11.90 2.80 -1.32
CA GLU A 53 11.73 2.95 -2.77
C GLU A 53 10.26 3.21 -3.09
N VAL A 54 9.96 4.42 -3.58
CA VAL A 54 8.59 4.83 -3.93
C VAL A 54 8.35 4.66 -5.43
N ALA A 55 7.46 3.73 -5.78
CA ALA A 55 6.92 3.56 -7.12
C ALA A 55 5.58 4.29 -7.25
N GLN A 56 5.39 5.02 -8.35
CA GLN A 56 4.11 5.64 -8.68
C GLN A 56 3.36 4.82 -9.72
N ILE A 57 2.06 4.62 -9.51
CA ILE A 57 1.14 4.00 -10.46
C ILE A 57 -0.02 4.95 -10.70
N ILE A 58 -0.31 5.24 -11.96
CA ILE A 58 -1.50 6.01 -12.33
C ILE A 58 -2.66 5.03 -12.42
N ASP A 59 -3.75 5.33 -11.71
CA ASP A 59 -4.97 4.55 -11.68
C ASP A 59 -6.16 5.46 -12.01
N ASP A 60 -6.58 5.43 -13.27
CA ASP A 60 -7.67 6.26 -13.80
C ASP A 60 -9.04 5.92 -13.18
N SER A 61 -9.14 4.81 -12.44
CA SER A 61 -10.37 4.46 -11.71
C SER A 61 -10.53 5.25 -10.41
N LEU A 62 -9.47 5.95 -9.96
CA LEU A 62 -9.50 6.87 -8.83
C LEU A 62 -9.97 8.25 -9.29
N ILE A 63 -10.89 8.85 -8.53
CA ILE A 63 -11.41 10.19 -8.80
C ILE A 63 -10.51 11.25 -8.16
N ALA A 64 -10.10 11.02 -6.91
CA ALA A 64 -9.22 11.86 -6.13
C ALA A 64 -8.63 11.08 -4.96
N GLY A 65 -7.62 11.67 -4.31
CA GLY A 65 -6.90 11.06 -3.20
C GLY A 65 -5.81 10.10 -3.68
N VAL A 66 -5.26 9.33 -2.74
CA VAL A 66 -4.13 8.43 -2.99
C VAL A 66 -4.33 7.10 -2.29
N VAL A 67 -3.80 6.03 -2.87
CA VAL A 67 -3.72 4.73 -2.21
C VAL A 67 -2.25 4.40 -2.00
N ILE A 68 -1.83 4.28 -0.74
CA ILE A 68 -0.45 4.00 -0.36
C ILE A 68 -0.37 2.54 0.06
N GLN A 69 0.44 1.74 -0.65
CA GLN A 69 0.69 0.35 -0.36
C GLN A 69 2.16 0.15 0.03
N GLN A 70 2.39 -0.47 1.19
CA GLN A 70 3.72 -0.79 1.70
C GLN A 70 3.71 -2.25 2.18
N GLY A 71 4.37 -3.15 1.44
CA GLY A 71 4.22 -4.59 1.64
C GLY A 71 2.75 -5.00 1.70
N SER A 72 2.32 -5.53 2.84
CA SER A 72 0.93 -5.95 3.09
C SER A 72 0.02 -4.85 3.64
N LYS A 73 0.56 -3.68 4.00
CA LYS A 73 -0.24 -2.56 4.51
C LYS A 73 -0.76 -1.73 3.36
N VAL A 74 -2.07 -1.55 3.29
CA VAL A 74 -2.72 -0.65 2.34
C VAL A 74 -3.43 0.44 3.13
N ARG A 75 -3.10 1.70 2.82
CA ARG A 75 -3.85 2.87 3.27
C ARG A 75 -4.56 3.45 2.07
N ASP A 76 -5.87 3.25 2.04
CA ASP A 76 -6.73 3.83 1.03
C ASP A 76 -7.25 5.17 1.52
N LEU A 77 -6.77 6.25 0.90
CA LEU A 77 -7.21 7.63 1.12
C LEU A 77 -7.89 8.16 -0.14
N SER A 78 -8.43 7.26 -0.97
CA SER A 78 -9.14 7.65 -2.18
C SER A 78 -10.54 8.12 -1.86
N LEU A 79 -10.97 9.15 -2.60
CA LEU A 79 -12.33 9.68 -2.49
C LEU A 79 -13.37 8.63 -2.88
N LYS A 80 -13.04 7.77 -3.84
CA LYS A 80 -13.91 6.67 -4.28
C LYS A 80 -14.28 5.74 -3.13
N SER A 81 -13.30 5.26 -2.38
CA SER A 81 -13.54 4.36 -1.25
C SER A 81 -14.30 5.04 -0.11
N GLN A 82 -14.04 6.33 0.13
CA GLN A 82 -14.80 7.11 1.11
C GLN A 82 -16.28 7.26 0.71
N LEU A 83 -16.56 7.55 -0.56
CA LEU A 83 -17.92 7.66 -1.08
C LEU A 83 -18.66 6.32 -1.03
N MET A 84 -18.01 5.22 -1.41
CA MET A 84 -18.58 3.88 -1.27
C MET A 84 -18.92 3.53 0.18
N SER A 85 -18.02 3.85 1.12
CA SER A 85 -18.27 3.63 2.54
C SER A 85 -19.44 4.48 3.05
N LEU A 86 -19.57 5.72 2.57
CA LEU A 86 -20.70 6.58 2.91
C LEU A 86 -22.02 6.03 2.35
N GLU A 87 -22.05 5.62 1.09
CA GLU A 87 -23.22 5.01 0.44
C GLU A 87 -23.70 3.77 1.21
N GLN A 88 -22.78 2.88 1.60
CA GLN A 88 -23.11 1.70 2.41
C GLN A 88 -23.77 2.09 3.73
N ARG A 89 -23.21 3.07 4.44
CA ARG A 89 -23.78 3.55 5.72
C ARG A 89 -25.16 4.16 5.54
N ILE A 90 -25.41 4.87 4.44
CA ILE A 90 -26.73 5.42 4.14
C ILE A 90 -27.74 4.30 3.90
N ASN A 91 -27.36 3.29 3.11
CA ASN A 91 -28.21 2.14 2.80
C ASN A 91 -28.49 1.24 4.01
N GLU A 92 -27.62 1.22 5.03
CA GLU A 92 -27.86 0.49 6.28
C GLU A 92 -28.90 1.18 7.18
N ILE A 93 -29.11 2.49 7.01
CA ILE A 93 -30.02 3.31 7.83
C ILE A 93 -31.39 3.47 7.17
N ALA A 94 -31.47 3.41 5.83
CA ALA A 94 -32.68 3.56 5.04
C ALA A 94 -33.48 2.25 4.91
#